data_AF-A0A7R9V704-F1
#
_entry.id   AF-A0A7R9V704-F1
#
_cell.length_a   1.000
_cell.length_b   1.000
_cell.length_c   1.000
_cell.angle_alpha   90.00
_cell.angle_beta   90.00
_cell.angle_gamma   90.00
#
_symmetry.space_group_name_H-M   'P 1'
#
loop_
_entity.id
_entity.type
_entity.pdbx_description
1 polymer ?
#
loop_
_entity_poly.entity_id
_entity_poly.type
_entity_poly.pdbx_seq_one_letter_code
_entity_poly.pdbx_strand_id
1 'polypeptide(L)'
;GSGAGSSNDAWIDTISENHMVVYHERYLRRLLALPKRPAVIMLQTWADGTWRDPGDPGYHPFHVGVQDLYGALAQYYDIGWLSARNALYRLTRVTQEWQIADVLTDDRRHATDAGHAALADLVVWLLQSTVID
;
A
#
# COMPACT_ATOMS: atom_id res chain seq x y z
N GLY A 1 13.66 -27.20 2.14
CA GLY A 1 12.95 -26.76 0.93
C GLY A 1 12.51 -25.33 1.15
N SER A 2 13.03 -24.41 0.36
CA SER A 2 12.81 -22.97 0.46
C SER A 2 11.36 -22.59 0.16
N GLY A 3 10.67 -22.01 1.15
CA GLY A 3 9.29 -21.54 1.03
C GLY A 3 9.20 -20.25 0.22
N ALA A 4 8.80 -20.38 -1.05
CA ALA A 4 8.25 -19.30 -1.85
C ALA A 4 6.73 -19.24 -1.56
N GLY A 5 6.35 -18.44 -0.54
CA GLY A 5 4.97 -18.32 -0.09
C GLY A 5 4.47 -16.89 0.09
N SER A 6 5.18 -15.87 -0.40
CA SER A 6 4.85 -14.46 -0.06
C SER A 6 4.23 -13.62 -1.19
N SER A 7 4.05 -14.17 -2.40
CA SER A 7 3.48 -13.40 -3.53
C SER A 7 2.05 -13.78 -3.92
N ASN A 8 1.60 -15.02 -3.70
CA ASN A 8 0.27 -15.45 -4.18
C ASN A 8 -0.89 -14.86 -3.36
N ASP A 9 -0.72 -14.64 -2.06
CA ASP A 9 -1.80 -14.17 -1.18
C ASP A 9 -2.14 -12.69 -1.39
N ALA A 10 -1.26 -11.91 -2.04
CA ALA A 10 -1.52 -10.51 -2.35
C ALA A 10 -2.62 -10.30 -3.41
N TRP A 11 -3.10 -11.38 -4.05
CA TRP A 11 -3.98 -11.33 -5.22
C TRP A 11 -5.37 -11.95 -5.00
N ILE A 12 -5.65 -12.45 -3.80
CA ILE A 12 -6.98 -12.96 -3.46
C ILE A 12 -7.86 -11.76 -3.06
N ASP A 13 -8.92 -11.49 -3.83
CA ASP A 13 -9.79 -10.32 -3.63
C ASP A 13 -10.97 -10.58 -2.66
N THR A 14 -11.02 -11.75 -2.03
CA THR A 14 -12.00 -12.07 -0.99
C THR A 14 -11.40 -11.89 0.40
N ILE A 15 -12.01 -11.05 1.25
CA ILE A 15 -11.52 -10.78 2.62
C ILE A 15 -11.33 -12.05 3.45
N SER A 16 -12.30 -12.97 3.43
CA SER A 16 -12.29 -14.18 4.25
C SER A 16 -11.33 -15.26 3.76
N GLU A 17 -10.96 -15.24 2.48
CA GLU A 17 -10.07 -16.22 1.85
C GLU A 17 -8.63 -15.71 1.77
N ASN A 18 -8.45 -14.40 1.97
CA ASN A 18 -7.14 -13.78 2.00
C ASN A 18 -6.56 -13.78 3.41
N HIS A 19 -5.67 -14.72 3.68
CA HIS A 19 -5.01 -14.84 4.99
C HIS A 19 -4.24 -13.57 5.38
N MET A 20 -3.67 -12.84 4.42
CA MET A 20 -2.97 -11.57 4.69
C MET A 20 -3.92 -10.50 5.20
N VAL A 21 -5.15 -10.44 4.67
CA VAL A 21 -6.17 -9.50 5.13
C VAL A 21 -6.67 -9.88 6.52
N VAL A 22 -6.92 -11.17 6.77
CA VAL A 22 -7.32 -11.66 8.09
C VAL A 22 -6.26 -11.38 9.15
N TYR A 23 -4.97 -11.59 8.85
CA TYR A 23 -3.89 -11.28 9.78
C TYR A 23 -3.74 -9.77 10.00
N HIS A 24 -3.88 -8.97 8.94
CA HIS A 24 -3.85 -7.51 9.05
C HIS A 24 -5.00 -6.99 9.92
N GLU A 25 -6.21 -7.50 9.72
CA GLU A 25 -7.38 -7.15 10.53
C GLU A 25 -7.15 -7.49 12.01
N ARG A 26 -6.65 -8.69 12.31
CA ARG A 26 -6.31 -9.09 13.69
C ARG A 26 -5.25 -8.18 14.30
N TYR A 27 -4.27 -7.76 13.52
CA TYR A 27 -3.24 -6.82 13.95
C TYR A 27 -3.85 -5.44 14.26
N LEU A 28 -4.67 -4.89 13.37
CA LEU A 28 -5.39 -3.63 13.58
C LEU A 28 -6.24 -3.67 14.85
N ARG A 29 -7.06 -4.72 15.03
CA ARG A 29 -7.87 -4.90 16.25
C ARG A 29 -7.03 -4.86 17.52
N ARG A 30 -5.84 -5.48 17.51
CA ARG A 30 -4.92 -5.47 18.66
C ARG A 30 -4.35 -4.08 18.92
N LEU A 31 -3.96 -3.35 17.88
CA LEU A 31 -3.46 -1.98 18.02
C LEU A 31 -4.52 -1.05 18.62
N LEU A 32 -5.75 -1.12 18.10
CA LEU A 32 -6.87 -0.28 18.55
C LEU A 32 -7.32 -0.61 19.99
N ALA A 33 -7.05 -1.83 20.47
CA ALA A 33 -7.35 -2.26 21.83
C ALA A 33 -6.25 -1.91 22.86
N LEU A 34 -5.13 -1.29 22.46
CA LEU A 34 -4.06 -0.95 23.39
C LEU A 34 -4.52 0.05 24.46
N PRO A 35 -4.05 -0.04 25.72
CA PRO A 35 -4.53 0.80 26.83
C PRO A 35 -4.43 2.32 26.61
N LYS A 36 -3.44 2.75 25.82
CA LYS A 36 -3.21 4.17 25.48
C LYS A 36 -3.92 4.63 24.21
N ARG A 37 -4.63 3.74 23.51
CA ARG A 37 -5.35 4.01 22.25
C ARG A 37 -4.52 4.88 21.29
N PRO A 38 -3.37 4.39 20.82
CA PRO A 38 -2.52 5.18 19.94
C PRO A 38 -3.28 5.58 18.68
N ALA A 39 -2.99 6.77 18.14
CA ALA A 39 -3.45 7.14 16.82
C ALA A 39 -2.87 6.17 15.79
N VAL A 40 -3.74 5.61 14.93
CA VAL A 40 -3.35 4.68 13.88
C VAL A 40 -3.69 5.29 12.54
N ILE A 41 -2.70 5.35 11.66
CA ILE A 41 -2.88 5.64 10.25
C ILE A 41 -2.37 4.45 9.43
N MET A 42 -3.01 4.19 8.30
CA MET A 42 -2.60 3.12 7.39
C MET A 42 -2.02 3.73 6.12
N LEU A 43 -0.74 3.49 5.86
CA LEU A 43 -0.09 3.86 4.61
C LEU A 43 0.00 2.65 3.69
N GLN A 44 -0.75 2.67 2.59
CA GLN A 44 -0.70 1.64 1.57
C GLN A 44 0.38 1.95 0.55
N THR A 45 1.29 1.00 0.36
CA THR A 45 2.25 1.01 -0.73
C THR A 45 1.75 0.12 -1.86
N TRP A 46 2.62 -0.18 -2.81
CA TRP A 46 2.35 -1.04 -3.94
C TRP A 46 2.49 -2.53 -3.62
N ALA A 47 1.77 -3.37 -4.38
CA ALA A 47 2.07 -4.79 -4.49
C ALA A 47 3.12 -5.01 -5.58
N ASP A 48 3.94 -6.05 -5.43
CA ASP A 48 4.82 -6.53 -6.51
C ASP A 48 4.00 -6.74 -7.79
N GLY A 49 4.58 -6.54 -8.97
CA GLY A 49 3.88 -6.75 -10.24
C GLY A 49 2.90 -5.67 -10.70
N THR A 50 2.33 -4.86 -9.79
CA THR A 50 1.42 -3.74 -10.17
C THR A 50 2.11 -2.58 -10.92
N TRP A 51 3.44 -2.58 -10.92
CA TRP A 51 4.29 -1.55 -11.53
C TRP A 51 5.06 -2.04 -12.75
N ARG A 52 4.91 -3.33 -13.11
CA ARG A 52 5.50 -3.89 -14.33
C ARG A 52 4.68 -3.46 -15.54
N ASP A 53 5.26 -3.57 -16.74
CA ASP A 53 4.54 -3.23 -17.96
C ASP A 53 3.64 -4.39 -18.41
N PRO A 54 2.50 -4.12 -19.06
CA PRO A 54 1.67 -5.17 -19.62
C PRO A 54 2.48 -6.03 -20.61
N GLY A 55 2.58 -7.34 -20.31
CA GLY A 55 3.39 -8.29 -21.07
C GLY A 55 4.66 -8.76 -20.35
N ASP A 56 5.07 -8.07 -19.29
CA ASP A 56 6.19 -8.53 -18.46
C ASP A 56 5.79 -9.74 -17.60
N PRO A 57 6.71 -10.71 -17.39
CA PRO A 57 6.51 -11.77 -16.42
C PRO A 57 6.20 -11.20 -15.03
N GLY A 58 5.11 -11.65 -14.41
CA GLY A 58 4.65 -11.18 -13.10
C GLY A 58 3.91 -9.84 -13.14
N TYR A 59 3.51 -9.34 -14.31
CA TYR A 59 2.57 -8.23 -14.40
C TYR A 59 1.24 -8.59 -13.76
N HIS A 60 0.75 -7.68 -12.93
CA HIS A 60 -0.61 -7.71 -12.41
C HIS A 60 -1.25 -6.35 -12.69
N PRO A 61 -2.53 -6.32 -13.09
CA PRO A 61 -3.23 -5.05 -13.20
C PRO A 61 -3.15 -4.28 -11.88
N PHE A 62 -3.00 -2.95 -11.95
CA PHE A 62 -3.59 -2.06 -10.93
C PHE A 62 -5.05 -2.48 -10.71
N HIS A 63 -5.82 -2.18 -9.68
CA HIS A 63 -7.15 -2.80 -9.40
C HIS A 63 -7.12 -4.26 -8.93
N VAL A 64 -6.08 -5.03 -9.23
CA VAL A 64 -5.89 -6.36 -8.64
C VAL A 64 -4.90 -6.19 -7.49
N GLY A 65 -5.29 -6.52 -6.25
CA GLY A 65 -4.38 -6.50 -5.11
C GLY A 65 -5.05 -6.29 -3.74
N VAL A 66 -4.39 -6.76 -2.69
CA VAL A 66 -4.82 -6.61 -1.28
C VAL A 66 -4.99 -5.17 -0.81
N GLN A 67 -4.43 -4.17 -1.50
CA GLN A 67 -4.54 -2.77 -1.08
C GLN A 67 -6.00 -2.29 -1.07
N ASP A 68 -6.82 -2.76 -2.02
CA ASP A 68 -8.23 -2.38 -2.07
C ASP A 68 -8.98 -2.95 -0.84
N LEU A 69 -8.65 -4.18 -0.43
CA LEU A 69 -9.15 -4.81 0.80
C LEU A 69 -8.66 -4.12 2.08
N TYR A 70 -7.40 -3.71 2.13
CA TYR A 70 -6.89 -2.90 3.24
C TYR A 70 -7.62 -1.56 3.32
N GLY A 71 -7.97 -0.95 2.19
CA GLY A 71 -8.74 0.29 2.13
C GLY A 71 -10.12 0.11 2.75
N ALA A 72 -10.78 -1.01 2.43
CA ALA A 72 -12.05 -1.39 3.05
C ALA A 72 -11.92 -1.60 4.56
N LEU A 73 -10.84 -2.25 5.04
CA LEU A 73 -10.58 -2.39 6.48
C LEU A 73 -10.40 -1.02 7.16
N ALA A 74 -9.67 -0.10 6.54
CA ALA A 74 -9.49 1.23 7.11
C ALA A 74 -10.81 1.99 7.27
N GLN A 75 -11.68 1.91 6.27
CA GLN A 75 -13.03 2.47 6.34
C GLN A 75 -13.88 1.78 7.43
N TYR A 76 -13.80 0.45 7.54
CA TYR A 76 -14.57 -0.31 8.52
C TYR A 76 -14.18 0.02 9.97
N TYR A 77 -12.90 0.24 10.25
CA TYR A 77 -12.40 0.60 11.59
C TYR A 77 -12.32 2.11 11.83
N ASP A 78 -12.77 2.94 10.89
CA ASP A 78 -12.72 4.41 10.98
C ASP A 78 -11.30 4.94 11.28
N ILE A 79 -10.30 4.43 10.53
CA ILE A 79 -8.91 4.89 10.63
C ILE A 79 -8.49 5.68 9.39
N GLY A 80 -7.68 6.72 9.62
CA GLY A 80 -7.08 7.49 8.53
C GLY A 80 -6.20 6.59 7.65
N TRP A 81 -6.28 6.77 6.33
CA TRP A 81 -5.48 5.99 5.39
C TRP A 81 -4.98 6.83 4.22
N LEU A 82 -3.80 6.48 3.74
CA LEU A 82 -3.13 7.08 2.60
C LEU A 82 -2.78 5.98 1.59
N SER A 83 -2.96 6.25 0.31
CA SER A 83 -2.56 5.34 -0.76
C SER A 83 -1.44 5.93 -1.58
N ALA A 84 -0.21 5.56 -1.24
CA ALA A 84 0.96 5.90 -2.06
C ALA A 84 0.89 5.23 -3.43
N ARG A 85 0.30 4.02 -3.49
CA ARG A 85 -0.01 3.36 -4.76
C ARG A 85 -0.83 4.29 -5.66
N ASN A 86 -1.92 4.88 -5.19
CA ASN A 86 -2.74 5.78 -6.01
C ASN A 86 -2.02 7.08 -6.36
N ALA A 87 -1.36 7.71 -5.38
CA ALA A 87 -0.68 8.99 -5.57
C ALA A 87 0.44 8.87 -6.61
N LEU A 88 1.32 7.89 -6.45
CA LEU A 88 2.50 7.73 -7.29
C LEU A 88 2.15 7.11 -8.65
N TYR A 89 1.18 6.19 -8.71
CA TYR A 89 0.81 5.56 -9.99
C TYR A 89 0.32 6.60 -10.99
N ARG A 90 -0.44 7.61 -10.54
CA ARG A 90 -0.87 8.70 -11.40
C ARG A 90 0.33 9.49 -11.93
N LEU A 91 1.28 9.85 -11.05
CA LEU A 91 2.47 10.62 -11.43
C LEU A 91 3.35 9.88 -12.44
N THR A 92 3.44 8.55 -12.33
CA THR A 92 4.32 7.76 -13.19
C THR A 92 3.66 7.20 -14.45
N ARG A 93 2.37 6.86 -14.39
CA ARG A 93 1.66 6.17 -15.49
C ARG A 93 0.68 7.08 -16.24
N VAL A 94 0.18 8.14 -15.60
CA VAL A 94 -0.86 9.00 -16.19
C VAL A 94 -0.29 10.35 -16.62
N THR A 95 0.36 11.07 -15.70
CA THR A 95 0.94 12.39 -16.01
C THR A 95 2.38 12.30 -16.51
N GLN A 96 3.09 11.21 -16.17
CA GLN A 96 4.49 10.97 -16.53
C GLN A 96 5.45 12.06 -16.06
N GLU A 97 5.08 12.79 -15.01
CA GLU A 97 5.96 13.76 -14.35
C GLU A 97 7.16 13.07 -13.68
N TRP A 98 6.96 11.82 -13.26
CA TRP A 98 7.98 10.96 -12.67
C TRP A 98 8.13 9.69 -13.51
N GLN A 99 9.34 9.16 -13.57
CA GLN A 99 9.60 7.81 -14.07
C GLN A 99 9.45 6.80 -12.94
N ILE A 100 9.17 5.54 -13.27
CA ILE A 100 9.09 4.48 -12.25
C ILE A 100 10.44 4.32 -11.53
N ALA A 101 11.55 4.52 -12.23
CA ALA A 101 12.89 4.50 -11.67
C ALA A 101 13.15 5.64 -10.66
N ASP A 102 12.36 6.71 -10.69
CA ASP A 102 12.44 7.76 -9.67
C ASP A 102 11.79 7.29 -8.36
N VAL A 103 10.86 6.34 -8.42
CA VAL A 103 10.09 5.86 -7.25
C VAL A 103 10.63 4.53 -6.72
N LEU A 104 10.97 3.61 -7.61
CA LEU A 104 11.33 2.22 -7.28
C LEU A 104 12.75 1.90 -7.73
N THR A 105 13.42 1.08 -6.93
CA THR A 105 14.68 0.46 -7.33
C THR A 105 14.46 -0.51 -8.49
N ASP A 106 15.56 -1.01 -9.06
CA ASP A 106 15.52 -1.92 -10.21
C ASP A 106 14.73 -3.22 -9.95
N ASP A 107 14.59 -3.64 -8.68
CA ASP A 107 13.79 -4.80 -8.32
C ASP A 107 12.27 -4.57 -8.34
N ARG A 108 11.84 -3.32 -8.60
CA ARG A 108 10.43 -2.88 -8.68
C ARG A 108 9.62 -3.17 -7.42
N ARG A 109 10.29 -3.36 -6.29
CA ARG A 109 9.68 -3.66 -4.99
C ARG A 109 10.05 -2.64 -3.93
N HIS A 110 11.31 -2.24 -3.88
CA HIS A 110 11.77 -1.27 -2.89
C HIS A 110 11.71 0.14 -3.45
N ALA A 111 11.47 1.11 -2.57
CA ALA A 111 11.50 2.50 -2.96
C ALA A 111 12.96 2.98 -3.11
N THR A 112 13.19 3.91 -4.03
CA THR A 112 14.42 4.72 -4.04
C THR A 112 14.37 5.74 -2.90
N ASP A 113 15.44 6.53 -2.72
CA ASP A 113 15.44 7.66 -1.79
C ASP A 113 14.33 8.67 -2.11
N ALA A 114 14.11 8.99 -3.39
CA ALA A 114 13.03 9.87 -3.82
C ALA A 114 11.64 9.24 -3.60
N GLY A 115 11.49 7.93 -3.83
CA GLY A 115 10.28 7.19 -3.50
C GLY A 115 9.98 7.23 -1.99
N HIS A 116 10.98 7.00 -1.15
CA HIS A 116 10.86 7.12 0.31
C HIS A 116 10.50 8.54 0.75
N ALA A 117 11.11 9.56 0.14
CA ALA A 117 10.76 10.96 0.41
C ALA A 117 9.29 11.25 0.07
N ALA A 118 8.81 10.80 -1.10
CA ALA A 118 7.41 10.98 -1.47
C ALA A 118 6.42 10.26 -0.53
N LEU A 119 6.78 9.07 -0.02
CA LEU A 119 6.01 8.38 1.01
C LEU A 119 5.93 9.18 2.31
N ALA A 120 7.06 9.77 2.74
CA ALA A 120 7.11 10.59 3.94
C ALA A 120 6.30 11.88 3.77
N ASP A 121 6.39 12.54 2.62
CA ASP A 121 5.66 13.76 2.31
C ASP A 121 4.14 13.54 2.34
N LEU A 122 3.64 12.39 1.89
CA LEU A 122 2.22 12.04 2.02
C LEU A 122 1.76 12.00 3.49
N VAL A 123 2.59 11.46 4.38
CA VAL A 123 2.29 11.38 5.81
C VAL A 123 2.36 12.78 6.45
N VAL A 124 3.39 13.55 6.12
CA VAL A 124 3.53 14.93 6.59
C VAL A 124 2.35 15.78 6.14
N TRP A 125 1.95 15.66 4.87
CA TRP A 125 0.80 16.35 4.30
C TRP A 125 -0.48 16.00 5.07
N LEU A 126 -0.74 14.72 5.35
CA LEU A 126 -1.91 14.31 6.15
C LEU A 126 -1.91 14.98 7.53
N LEU A 127 -0.78 14.92 8.24
CA LEU A 127 -0.66 15.52 9.57
C LEU A 127 -0.92 17.04 9.52
N GLN A 128 -0.37 17.72 8.52
CA GLN A 128 -0.60 19.16 8.32
C GLN A 128 -2.06 19.47 8.01
N SER A 129 -2.70 18.70 7.13
CA SER A 129 -4.12 18.87 6.82
C SER A 129 -5.01 18.68 8.04
N THR A 130 -4.71 17.71 8.90
CA THR A 130 -5.49 17.47 10.13
C THR A 130 -5.30 18.52 11.23
N VAL A 131 -4.25 19.35 11.15
CA VAL A 131 -3.99 20.43 12.12
C VAL A 131 -4.68 21.73 11.70
N ILE A 132 -4.96 21.89 10.40
CA ILE A 132 -5.56 23.10 9.83
C ILE A 132 -7.09 23.05 9.87
N ASP A 133 -7.68 21.85 9.91
CA ASP A 133 -9.12 21.61 10.14
C ASP A 133 -9.49 21.66 11.64
#